data_AF-A0A2V7HKU2-F1
#
_entry.id   AF-A0A2V7HKU2-F1
#
_cell.length_a   1.000
_cell.length_b   1.000
_cell.length_c   1.000
_cell.angle_alpha   90.00
_cell.angle_beta   90.00
_cell.angle_gamma   90.00
#
_symmetry.space_group_name_H-M   'P 1'
#
loop_
_entity.id
_entity.type
_entity.pdbx_description
1 polymer ?
#
loop_
_entity_poly.entity_id
_entity_poly.type
_entity_poly.pdbx_seq_one_letter_code
_entity_poly.pdbx_strand_id
1 'polypeptide(L)'
;DSHLNAYTRFKLALTEDEPTIKPYNEAAWAELADSRRVPIEVSLELLDALHLRWVTVLRSMEPADFRRGLRHPEHGRVITLQQMLGLYAWHGRHHVGHITSLKKREGW
;
A
#
# COMPACT_ATOMS: atom_id res chain seq x y z
N ASP A 1 -2.48 -7.26 0.30
CA ASP A 1 -3.35 -6.41 -0.56
C ASP A 1 -3.13 -4.90 -0.48
N SER A 2 -3.00 -4.31 0.71
CA SER A 2 -2.91 -2.85 0.84
C SER A 2 -1.79 -2.22 -0.01
N HIS A 3 -0.61 -2.84 -0.07
CA HIS A 3 0.50 -2.36 -0.91
C HIS A 3 0.22 -2.50 -2.42
N LEU A 4 -0.53 -3.52 -2.86
CA LEU A 4 -0.93 -3.67 -4.27
C LEU A 4 -1.87 -2.54 -4.70
N ASN A 5 -2.85 -2.23 -3.84
CA ASN A 5 -3.74 -1.09 -4.05
C ASN A 5 -2.96 0.22 -4.07
N ALA A 6 -2.02 0.42 -3.14
CA ALA A 6 -1.16 1.59 -3.10
C ALA A 6 -0.35 1.77 -4.38
N TYR A 7 0.33 0.72 -4.84
CA TYR A 7 1.08 0.71 -6.09
C TYR A 7 0.21 1.08 -7.29
N THR A 8 -0.99 0.51 -7.37
CA THR A 8 -1.96 0.81 -8.43
C THR A 8 -2.39 2.28 -8.38
N ARG A 9 -2.70 2.79 -7.19
CA ARG A 9 -3.09 4.19 -6.96
C ARG A 9 -1.98 5.19 -7.32
N PHE A 10 -0.72 4.84 -7.05
CA PHE A 10 0.43 5.62 -7.52
C PHE A 10 0.43 5.75 -9.04
N LYS A 11 0.23 4.63 -9.76
CA LYS A 11 0.17 4.65 -11.22
C LYS A 11 -1.00 5.49 -11.74
N LEU A 12 -2.20 5.29 -11.20
CA LEU A 12 -3.37 6.09 -11.58
C LEU A 12 -3.11 7.58 -11.42
N ALA A 13 -2.62 8.01 -10.26
CA ALA A 13 -2.34 9.43 -10.01
C ALA A 13 -1.23 9.98 -10.93
N LEU A 14 -0.25 9.16 -11.35
CA LEU A 14 0.81 9.57 -12.28
C LEU A 14 0.28 9.70 -13.73
N THR A 15 -0.76 8.97 -14.11
CA THR A 15 -1.26 8.90 -15.49
C THR A 15 -2.59 9.59 -15.74
N GLU A 16 -3.32 9.96 -14.68
CA GLU A 16 -4.65 10.57 -14.75
C GLU A 16 -4.68 11.88 -13.96
N ASP A 17 -5.66 12.73 -14.26
CA ASP A 17 -5.89 13.98 -13.55
C ASP A 17 -6.79 13.76 -12.32
N GLU A 18 -6.20 13.85 -11.13
CA GLU A 18 -6.85 13.67 -9.82
C GLU A 18 -7.88 12.52 -9.74
N PRO A 19 -7.50 11.27 -10.08
CA PRO A 19 -8.45 10.17 -10.19
C PRO A 19 -9.12 9.86 -8.85
N THR A 20 -10.40 9.48 -8.90
CA THR A 20 -11.10 8.93 -7.74
C THR A 20 -10.74 7.46 -7.57
N ILE A 21 -10.13 7.10 -6.45
CA ILE A 21 -9.69 5.72 -6.20
C ILE A 21 -10.85 4.86 -5.71
N LYS A 22 -10.78 3.56 -6.01
CA LYS A 22 -11.71 2.56 -5.48
C LYS A 22 -11.30 2.14 -4.06
N PRO A 23 -12.16 2.34 -3.04
CA PRO A 23 -11.97 1.74 -1.74
C PRO A 23 -12.18 0.22 -1.82
N TYR A 24 -11.65 -0.50 -0.84
CA TYR A 24 -11.87 -1.93 -0.71
C TYR A 24 -12.08 -2.24 0.77
N ASN A 25 -12.89 -3.26 1.05
CA ASN A 25 -13.16 -3.68 2.42
C ASN A 25 -12.04 -4.61 2.89
N GLU A 26 -11.02 -4.05 3.55
CA GLU A 26 -9.81 -4.78 3.96
C GLU A 26 -10.14 -5.94 4.91
N ALA A 27 -11.11 -5.74 5.82
CA ALA A 27 -11.56 -6.78 6.74
C ALA A 27 -12.23 -7.95 6.00
N ALA A 28 -13.08 -7.67 5.01
CA ALA A 28 -13.69 -8.72 4.20
C ALA A 28 -12.64 -9.46 3.35
N TRP A 29 -11.61 -8.76 2.86
CA TRP A 29 -10.54 -9.39 2.08
C TRP A 29 -9.69 -10.33 2.93
N ALA A 30 -9.37 -9.95 4.18
CA ALA A 30 -8.62 -10.79 5.11
C ALA A 30 -9.31 -12.13 5.44
N GLU A 31 -10.64 -12.20 5.27
CA GLU A 31 -11.43 -13.42 5.50
C GLU A 31 -11.52 -14.35 4.29
N LEU A 32 -11.02 -13.94 3.12
CA LEU A 32 -11.06 -14.76 1.92
C LEU A 32 -10.15 -16.00 2.02
N ALA A 33 -10.49 -17.02 1.24
CA ALA A 33 -9.84 -18.33 1.32
C ALA A 33 -8.34 -18.27 1.00
N ASP A 34 -7.91 -17.40 0.07
CA ASP A 34 -6.50 -17.20 -0.26
C ASP A 34 -5.74 -16.62 0.94
N SER A 35 -6.28 -15.60 1.59
CA SER A 35 -5.69 -14.95 2.78
C SER A 35 -5.54 -15.90 3.97
N ARG A 36 -6.40 -16.92 4.08
CA ARG A 36 -6.40 -17.87 5.21
C ARG A 36 -5.68 -19.19 4.94
N ARG A 37 -5.43 -19.56 3.68
CA ARG A 37 -4.95 -20.91 3.32
C ARG A 37 -3.68 -20.93 2.50
N VAL A 38 -3.37 -19.86 1.77
CA VAL A 38 -2.15 -19.83 0.94
C VAL A 38 -0.94 -19.68 1.87
N PRO A 39 0.15 -20.44 1.63
CA PRO A 39 1.38 -20.28 2.40
C PRO A 39 1.90 -18.85 2.38
N ILE A 40 2.43 -18.37 3.51
CA ILE A 40 2.86 -16.98 3.69
C ILE A 40 3.98 -16.60 2.70
N GLU A 41 4.79 -17.55 2.28
CA GLU A 41 5.90 -17.40 1.34
C GLU A 41 5.42 -16.75 0.03
N VAL A 42 4.23 -17.12 -0.45
CA VAL A 42 3.64 -16.53 -1.67
C VAL A 42 3.41 -15.02 -1.50
N SER A 43 2.97 -14.60 -0.32
CA SER A 43 2.75 -13.17 -0.02
C SER A 43 4.07 -12.42 0.14
N LEU A 44 5.11 -13.06 0.69
CA LEU A 44 6.43 -12.45 0.82
C LEU A 44 7.08 -12.24 -0.55
N GLU A 45 7.06 -13.27 -1.41
CA GLU A 45 7.56 -13.16 -2.79
C GLU A 45 6.80 -12.10 -3.59
N LEU A 46 5.47 -12.04 -3.43
CA LEU A 46 4.64 -11.01 -4.05
C LEU A 46 5.02 -9.61 -3.57
N LEU A 47 5.26 -9.42 -2.27
CA LEU A 47 5.67 -8.14 -1.71
C LEU A 47 7.05 -7.71 -2.23
N ASP A 48 8.01 -8.63 -2.33
CA ASP A 48 9.34 -8.34 -2.87
C ASP A 48 9.27 -7.89 -4.33
N ALA A 49 8.57 -8.65 -5.18
CA ALA A 49 8.37 -8.30 -6.58
C ALA A 49 7.62 -6.97 -6.74
N LEU A 50 6.59 -6.75 -5.93
CA LEU A 50 5.81 -5.51 -5.92
C LEU A 50 6.67 -4.31 -5.53
N HIS A 51 7.44 -4.42 -4.44
CA HIS A 51 8.28 -3.35 -3.93
C HIS A 51 9.43 -3.03 -4.87
N LEU A 52 10.02 -4.02 -5.54
CA LEU A 52 10.97 -3.79 -6.62
C LEU A 52 10.38 -2.85 -7.68
N ARG A 53 9.21 -3.17 -8.22
CA ARG A 53 8.56 -2.34 -9.25
C ARG A 53 8.14 -0.97 -8.73
N TRP A 54 7.59 -0.92 -7.52
CA TRP A 54 7.06 0.32 -6.95
C TRP A 54 8.19 1.30 -6.60
N VAL A 55 9.26 0.82 -5.97
CA VAL A 55 10.43 1.65 -5.65
C VAL A 55 11.13 2.14 -6.92
N THR A 56 11.18 1.34 -7.99
CA THR A 56 11.68 1.83 -9.29
C THR A 56 10.89 3.04 -9.78
N VAL A 57 9.55 3.00 -9.72
CA VAL A 57 8.70 4.15 -10.09
C VAL A 57 8.97 5.35 -9.16
N LEU A 58 9.02 5.12 -7.85
CA LEU A 58 9.26 6.20 -6.87
C LEU A 58 10.61 6.89 -7.09
N ARG A 59 11.64 6.14 -7.47
CA ARG A 59 12.98 6.67 -7.74
C ARG A 59 13.09 7.41 -9.08
N SER A 60 12.18 7.16 -10.02
CA SER A 60 12.15 7.86 -11.30
C SER A 60 11.27 9.12 -11.29
N MET A 61 10.52 9.37 -10.22
CA MET A 61 9.62 10.52 -10.12
C MET A 61 10.40 11.82 -9.95
N GLU A 62 9.95 12.86 -10.66
CA GLU A 62 10.43 14.22 -10.46
C GLU A 62 9.75 14.88 -9.25
N PRO A 63 10.32 15.94 -8.65
CA PRO A 63 9.67 16.67 -7.56
C PRO A 63 8.25 17.16 -7.87
N ALA A 64 7.92 17.37 -9.14
CA ALA A 64 6.57 17.75 -9.58
C ALA A 64 5.56 16.59 -9.48
N ASP A 65 5.98 15.36 -9.73
CA ASP A 65 5.11 14.18 -9.69
C ASP A 65 4.57 13.94 -8.28
N PHE A 66 5.37 14.21 -7.25
CA PHE A 66 4.95 14.09 -5.85
C PHE A 66 3.80 15.02 -5.46
N ARG A 67 3.58 16.10 -6.22
CA ARG A 67 2.46 17.03 -6.03
C ARG A 67 1.18 16.56 -6.72
N ARG A 68 1.25 15.57 -7.63
CA ARG A 68 0.07 14.93 -8.20
C ARG A 68 -0.73 14.25 -7.10
N GLY A 69 -2.03 14.18 -7.28
CA GLY A 69 -2.94 13.70 -6.24
C GLY A 69 -4.01 12.75 -6.77
N LEU A 70 -4.74 12.18 -5.82
CA LEU A 70 -5.91 11.35 -6.05
C LEU A 70 -7.00 11.68 -5.05
N ARG A 71 -8.24 11.34 -5.36
CA ARG A 71 -9.39 11.59 -4.48
C ARG A 71 -9.82 10.29 -3.82
N HIS A 72 -9.87 10.30 -2.49
CA HIS A 72 -10.57 9.24 -1.76
C HIS A 72 -12.05 9.61 -1.68
N PRO A 73 -12.98 8.77 -2.17
CA PRO A 73 -14.39 9.13 -2.30
C PRO A 73 -15.05 9.46 -0.96
N GLU A 74 -14.54 8.90 0.15
CA GLU A 74 -15.09 9.12 1.49
C GLU A 74 -14.52 10.34 2.20
N HIS A 75 -13.31 10.80 1.84
CA HIS A 75 -12.64 11.90 2.56
C HIS A 75 -12.88 13.26 1.90
N GLY A 76 -13.37 13.29 0.65
CA GLY A 76 -13.65 14.52 -0.11
C GLY A 76 -12.42 15.40 -0.42
N ARG A 77 -11.22 14.96 -0.02
CA ARG A 77 -9.95 15.69 -0.14
C ARG A 77 -9.04 15.00 -1.15
N VAL A 78 -8.24 15.81 -1.84
CA VAL A 78 -7.12 15.31 -2.65
C VAL A 78 -6.00 14.88 -1.70
N ILE A 79 -5.50 13.66 -1.90
CA ILE A 79 -4.33 13.12 -1.22
C ILE A 79 -3.18 13.13 -2.24
N THR A 80 -2.08 13.80 -1.92
CA THR A 80 -0.92 13.85 -2.82
C THR A 80 -0.11 12.57 -2.77
N LEU A 81 0.66 12.30 -3.83
CA LEU A 81 1.59 11.17 -3.87
C LEU A 81 2.68 11.27 -2.79
N GLN A 82 3.09 12.49 -2.42
CA GLN A 82 3.96 12.72 -1.25
C GLN A 82 3.32 12.23 0.06
N GLN A 83 2.05 12.59 0.30
CA GLN A 83 1.32 12.15 1.50
C GLN A 83 1.13 10.63 1.51
N MET A 84 0.79 10.05 0.36
CA MET A 84 0.69 8.61 0.21
C MET A 84 2.01 7.88 0.47
N LEU A 85 3.14 8.40 -0.02
CA LEU A 85 4.45 7.81 0.24
C LEU A 85 4.73 7.78 1.75
N GLY A 86 4.48 8.89 2.45
CA GLY A 86 4.63 8.96 3.91
C GLY A 86 3.74 7.96 4.63
N LEU A 87 2.46 7.87 4.23
CA LEU A 87 1.50 6.92 4.79
C LEU A 87 1.99 5.47 4.63
N TYR A 88 2.43 5.08 3.43
CA TYR A 88 2.84 3.69 3.19
C TYR A 88 4.22 3.34 3.77
N ALA A 89 5.12 4.32 3.92
CA ALA A 89 6.35 4.14 4.69
C ALA A 89 6.06 3.86 6.18
N TRP A 90 5.04 4.51 6.75
CA TRP A 90 4.56 4.21 8.11
C TRP A 90 3.82 2.87 8.18
N HIS A 91 2.93 2.59 7.23
CA HIS A 91 2.06 1.41 7.22
C HIS A 91 2.83 0.10 7.32
N GLY A 92 3.91 -0.07 6.54
CA GLY A 92 4.75 -1.26 6.62
C GLY A 92 5.38 -1.45 8.01
N ARG A 93 5.94 -0.38 8.58
CA ARG A 93 6.52 -0.40 9.94
C ARG A 93 5.47 -0.69 11.00
N HIS A 94 4.27 -0.13 10.85
CA HIS A 94 3.15 -0.33 11.76
C HIS A 94 2.75 -1.81 11.85
N HIS A 95 2.56 -2.49 10.72
CA HIS A 95 2.19 -3.91 10.72
C HIS A 95 3.31 -4.84 11.18
N VAL A 96 4.56 -4.55 10.82
CA VAL A 96 5.72 -5.27 11.40
C VAL A 96 5.76 -5.09 12.92
N GLY A 97 5.43 -3.90 13.41
CA GLY A 97 5.28 -3.61 14.84
C GLY A 97 4.25 -4.51 15.54
N HIS A 98 3.08 -4.74 14.93
CA HIS A 98 2.08 -5.66 15.48
C HIS A 98 2.60 -7.10 15.59
N ILE A 99 3.25 -7.62 14.55
CA ILE A 99 3.79 -8.99 14.51
C ILE A 99 4.89 -9.15 15.56
N THR A 100 5.89 -8.28 15.53
CA THR A 100 7.04 -8.35 16.45
C THR A 100 6.64 -8.16 17.91
N SER A 101 5.66 -7.29 18.18
CA SER A 101 5.12 -7.11 19.52
C SER A 101 4.39 -8.35 20.02
N LEU A 102 3.64 -9.04 19.15
CA LEU A 102 3.02 -10.32 19.50
C LEU A 102 4.08 -11.38 19.81
N LYS A 103 5.06 -11.58 18.92
CA LYS A 103 6.17 -12.51 19.14
C LYS A 103 6.83 -12.29 20.51
N LYS A 104 7.10 -11.02 20.84
CA LYS A 104 7.71 -10.64 22.12
C LYS A 104 6.86 -11.02 23.33
N ARG A 105 5.53 -10.83 23.26
CA ARG A 105 4.61 -11.17 24.37
C ARG A 105 4.50 -12.67 24.60
N GLU A 106 4.52 -13.45 23.51
CA GLU A 106 4.37 -14.91 23.56
C GLU A 106 5.70 -15.66 23.77
N GLY A 107 6.84 -14.97 23.72
CA GLY A 107 8.16 -15.55 23.93
C GLY A 107 8.66 -16.41 22.75
N TRP A 108 8.24 -16.10 21.53
CA TRP A 108 8.66 -16.79 20.29
C TRP A 108 9.94 -16.23 19.65
#